data_AF-A0A955QTB5-F1
#
_entry.id   AF-A0A955QTB5-F1
#
_cell.length_a   1.000
_cell.length_b   1.000
_cell.length_c   1.000
_cell.angle_alpha   90.00
_cell.angle_beta   90.00
_cell.angle_gamma   90.00
#
_symmetry.space_group_name_H-M   'P 1'
#
loop_
_entity.id
_entity.type
_entity.pdbx_description
1 polymer ?
#
loop_
_entity_poly.entity_id
_entity_poly.type
_entity_poly.pdbx_seq_one_letter_code
_entity_poly.pdbx_strand_id
1 'polypeptide(L)' 'MDNQRQKSCSRCGATFECLSGHGCWCQDVSLTCEHLRWIESHYDNCLCPACLKAVGQEQGSGVDGNTVVVPDE' A
#
# COMPACT_ATOMS: atom_id res chain seq x y z
N MET A 1 3.42 1.74 27.97
CA MET A 1 3.34 2.77 26.91
C MET A 1 3.08 2.05 25.60
N ASP A 2 1.82 1.84 25.31
CA ASP A 2 1.35 0.94 24.27
C ASP A 2 1.29 1.72 22.97
N ASN A 3 2.43 1.78 22.27
CA ASN A 3 2.51 2.34 20.92
C ASN A 3 1.97 1.34 19.87
N GLN A 4 0.87 0.64 20.21
CA GLN A 4 0.14 -0.21 19.29
C GLN A 4 -0.65 0.70 18.33
N ARG A 5 -0.01 1.08 17.24
CA ARG A 5 -0.64 1.79 16.11
C ARG A 5 -1.44 0.78 15.28
N GLN A 6 -2.39 0.09 15.90
CA GLN A 6 -3.31 -0.74 15.14
C GLN A 6 -4.20 0.18 14.30
N LYS A 7 -4.16 0.02 12.98
CA LYS A 7 -5.05 0.73 12.06
C LYS A 7 -5.97 -0.24 11.35
N SER A 8 -7.12 0.27 10.92
CA SER A 8 -8.05 -0.44 10.06
C SER A 8 -7.67 -0.23 8.60
N CYS A 9 -7.62 -1.33 7.85
CA CYS A 9 -7.36 -1.32 6.41
C CYS A 9 -8.54 -0.72 5.65
N SER A 10 -8.30 0.28 4.79
CA SER A 10 -9.38 0.89 4.00
C SER A 10 -9.91 0.02 2.85
N ARG A 11 -9.19 -1.06 2.47
CA ARG A 11 -9.66 -2.02 1.44
C ARG A 11 -10.54 -3.12 2.03
N CYS A 12 -10.14 -3.72 3.16
CA CYS A 12 -10.83 -4.89 3.72
C CYS A 12 -11.39 -4.69 5.14
N GLY A 13 -11.09 -3.57 5.81
CA GLY A 13 -11.51 -3.30 7.19
C GLY A 13 -10.72 -4.05 8.27
N ALA A 14 -9.74 -4.89 7.90
CA ALA A 14 -8.95 -5.65 8.85
C ALA A 14 -8.12 -4.75 9.77
N THR A 15 -8.03 -5.10 11.05
CA THR A 15 -7.15 -4.41 12.01
C THR A 15 -5.75 -4.99 11.88
N PHE A 16 -4.75 -4.14 11.63
CA PHE A 16 -3.36 -4.54 11.48
C PHE A 16 -2.42 -3.55 12.14
N GLU A 17 -1.20 -3.97 12.44
CA GLU A 17 -0.19 -3.08 13.00
C GLU A 17 0.39 -2.17 11.92
N CYS A 18 0.16 -0.87 12.03
CA CYS A 18 0.66 0.12 11.10
C CYS A 18 2.02 0.66 11.57
N LEU A 19 3.08 0.13 10.97
CA LEU A 19 4.46 0.56 11.20
C LEU A 19 4.77 1.81 10.36
N SER A 20 4.22 2.97 10.77
CA SER A 20 4.52 4.24 10.09
C SER A 20 5.98 4.64 10.33
N GLY A 21 6.77 4.74 9.26
CA GLY A 21 8.20 5.07 9.31
C GLY A 21 9.09 3.92 8.83
N HIS A 22 10.11 3.57 9.61
CA HIS A 22 11.18 2.63 9.26
C HIS A 22 10.77 1.14 9.39
N GLY A 23 9.62 0.78 8.84
CA GLY A 23 9.07 -0.59 8.92
C GLY A 23 7.71 -0.79 8.27
N CYS A 24 7.25 0.12 7.40
CA CYS A 24 5.93 0.01 6.80
C CYS A 24 5.79 -1.28 5.98
N TRP A 25 4.64 -1.95 6.09
CA TRP A 25 4.36 -3.16 5.30
C TRP A 25 4.52 -2.93 3.81
N CYS A 26 4.25 -1.72 3.31
CA CYS A 26 4.46 -1.34 1.92
C CYS A 26 5.91 -1.54 1.44
N GLN A 27 6.88 -1.49 2.36
CA GLN A 27 8.31 -1.67 2.09
C GLN A 27 8.78 -3.10 2.37
N ASP A 28 8.10 -3.82 3.26
CA ASP A 28 8.36 -5.22 3.60
C ASP A 28 7.85 -6.17 2.51
N VAL A 29 6.65 -5.92 1.99
CA VAL A 29 6.15 -6.64 0.83
C VAL A 29 6.88 -6.19 -0.43
N SER A 30 7.24 -7.14 -1.30
CA SER A 30 7.92 -6.88 -2.58
C SER A 30 6.99 -6.20 -3.59
N LEU A 31 6.60 -4.96 -3.30
CA LEU A 31 5.85 -4.10 -4.19
C LEU A 31 6.81 -3.26 -5.02
N THR A 32 6.49 -3.09 -6.30
CA THR A 32 7.17 -2.14 -7.17
C THR A 32 6.64 -0.74 -6.90
N CYS A 33 7.40 0.29 -7.31
CA CYS A 33 6.96 1.69 -7.24
C CYS A 33 5.61 1.92 -7.92
N GLU A 34 5.29 1.13 -8.95
CA GLU A 34 4.03 1.21 -9.69
C GLU A 34 2.84 0.73 -8.86
N HIS A 35 3.00 -0.39 -8.13
CA HIS A 35 1.99 -0.82 -7.17
C HIS A 35 1.78 0.20 -6.06
N LEU A 36 2.86 0.79 -5.54
CA LEU A 36 2.78 1.82 -4.49
C LEU A 36 2.03 3.06 -4.98
N ARG A 37 2.35 3.56 -6.17
CA ARG A 37 1.62 4.71 -6.75
C ARG A 37 0.17 4.40 -7.04
N TRP A 38 -0.14 3.19 -7.50
CA TRP A 38 -1.52 2.76 -7.69
C TRP A 38 -2.28 2.75 -6.35
N ILE A 39 -1.65 2.22 -5.30
CA ILE A 39 -2.21 2.21 -3.95
C ILE A 39 -2.44 3.64 -3.46
N GLU A 40 -1.46 4.54 -3.55
CA GLU A 40 -1.61 5.94 -3.13
C GLU A 40 -2.68 6.68 -3.94
N SER A 41 -2.85 6.34 -5.21
CA SER A 41 -3.88 6.96 -6.06
C SER A 41 -5.29 6.42 -5.81
N HIS A 42 -5.41 5.15 -5.39
CA HIS A 42 -6.70 4.50 -5.14
C HIS A 42 -7.12 4.49 -3.68
N TYR A 43 -6.18 4.57 -2.75
CA TYR A 43 -6.40 4.46 -1.31
C TYR A 43 -5.64 5.57 -0.57
N ASP A 44 -6.41 6.42 0.09
CA ASP A 44 -5.89 7.56 0.86
C ASP A 44 -5.32 7.15 2.24
N ASN A 45 -5.41 5.88 2.60
CA ASN A 45 -5.07 5.40 3.94
C ASN A 45 -4.40 4.02 3.90
N CYS A 46 -3.77 3.64 5.02
CA CYS A 46 -2.91 2.46 5.08
C CYS A 46 -3.64 1.15 4.78
N LEU A 47 -2.99 0.30 3.98
CA LEU A 47 -3.45 -1.05 3.67
C LEU A 47 -2.71 -2.10 4.51
N CYS A 48 -3.41 -3.18 4.85
CA CYS A 48 -2.81 -4.32 5.54
C CYS A 48 -1.88 -5.13 4.61
N PRO A 49 -0.92 -5.89 5.16
CA PRO A 49 0.02 -6.69 4.36
C PRO A 49 -0.70 -7.69 3.43
N ALA A 50 -1.87 -8.21 3.82
CA ALA A 50 -2.66 -9.10 2.98
C ALA A 50 -3.17 -8.39 1.70
N CYS A 51 -3.72 -7.19 1.85
CA CYS A 51 -4.19 -6.39 0.73
C CYS A 51 -3.03 -5.92 -0.16
N LEU A 52 -1.91 -5.52 0.45
CA LEU A 52 -0.70 -5.15 -0.27
C LEU A 52 -0.17 -6.32 -1.11
N LYS A 53 -0.04 -7.50 -0.50
CA LYS A 53 0.41 -8.71 -1.18
C LYS A 53 -0.53 -9.10 -2.33
N ALA A 54 -1.85 -8.96 -2.14
CA ALA A 54 -2.83 -9.18 -3.19
C ALA A 54 -2.60 -8.27 -4.42
N VAL A 55 -2.35 -6.96 -4.21
CA VAL A 55 -2.00 -6.04 -5.32
C VAL A 55 -0.76 -6.53 -6.07
N GLY A 56 0.31 -6.89 -5.35
CA GLY A 56 1.54 -7.38 -5.98
C GLY A 56 1.37 -8.72 -6.72
N GLN A 57 0.37 -9.53 -6.35
CA GLN A 57 0.06 -10.81 -7.00
C GLN A 57 -0.89 -10.62 -8.21
N GLU A 58 -1.85 -9.70 -8.11
CA GLU A 58 -2.87 -9.42 -9.13
C GLU A 58 -2.28 -8.71 -10.36
N GLN A 59 -1.30 -7.82 -10.18
CA GLN A 59 -0.73 -6.97 -11.23
C GLN A 59 0.45 -7.62 -12.00
N GLY A 60 0.78 -8.88 -11.70
CA GLY A 60 1.96 -9.59 -12.23
C GLY A 60 1.83 -10.15 -13.66
N SER A 61 0.87 -9.70 -14.47
CA SER A 61 0.69 -10.20 -15.83
C SER A 61 0.39 -9.06 -16.82
N GLY A 62 1.40 -8.21 -17.05
CA GLY A 62 1.45 -7.27 -18.16
C GLY A 62 0.79 -5.92 -17.90
N VAL A 63 1.59 -4.93 -17.47
CA VAL A 63 1.20 -3.52 -17.55
C VAL A 63 2.34 -2.71 -18.16
N ASP A 64 2.29 -2.54 -19.48
CA ASP A 64 2.83 -1.36 -20.16
C ASP A 64 1.82 -0.23 -19.90
N GLY A 65 2.10 0.64 -18.92
CA GLY A 65 1.03 1.44 -18.33
C GLY A 65 1.43 2.81 -17.81
N ASN A 66 2.14 3.58 -18.64
CA ASN A 66 2.13 5.03 -18.72
C ASN A 66 1.73 5.80 -17.43
N THR A 67 2.77 6.26 -16.73
CA THR A 67 2.73 7.29 -15.69
C THR A 67 1.74 8.41 -16.00
N VAL A 68 0.72 8.58 -15.15
CA VAL A 68 0.12 9.89 -14.95
C VAL A 68 0.86 10.57 -13.80
N VAL A 69 1.63 11.58 -14.20
CA VAL A 69 2.13 12.65 -13.35
C VAL A 69 0.96 13.40 -12.76
N VAL A 70 1.00 13.68 -11.46
CA VAL A 70 0.27 14.81 -10.88
C VAL A 70 1.31 15.85 -10.47
N PRO A 71 1.43 16.98 -11.21
CA PRO A 71 2.18 18.12 -10.73
C PRO A 71 1.38 18.88 -9.67
N ASP A 72 2.09 19.16 -8.57
CA ASP A 72 2.04 20.31 -7.65
C ASP A 72 0.95 21.40 -7.85
N GLU A 73 0.17 21.67 -6.81
CA GLU A 73 -0.24 23.02 -6.36
C GLU A 73 -0.28 23.11 -4.83
#